data_AF-A0A2I4DC02-F1
#
_entry.id   AF-A0A2I4DC02-F1
#
_cell.length_a   1.000
_cell.length_b   1.000
_cell.length_c   1.000
_cell.angle_alpha   90.00
_cell.angle_beta   90.00
_cell.angle_gamma   90.00
#
_symmetry.space_group_name_H-M   'P 1'
#
loop_
_entity.id
_entity.type
_entity.pdbx_description
1 polymer ?
#
loop_
_entity_poly.entity_id
_entity_poly.type
_entity_poly.pdbx_seq_one_letter_code
_entity_poly.pdbx_strand_id
1 'polypeptide(L)'
;MNAVRGGTVTWRPQPWQDGDGGGGEPLSDSDSEEEDFPDDSTTPLGDYITHGIKQLLDAQQLCDVTLLVEGKKFMCHRVLLAAVSPYFRAMFTSPLVESRLTEIRLEEVTPSIMETVIQFVYTGEAGLFLDTAEDLFVAANRLQVMPLQDLCSRFLFEHLSVENCLGMYSLARSHHDQ
;
A
#
# COMPACT_ATOMS: atom_id res chain seq x y z
N MET A 1 30.81 2.74 -41.07
CA MET A 1 29.64 1.88 -40.79
C MET A 1 30.14 0.51 -40.39
N ASN A 2 30.21 0.24 -39.08
CA ASN A 2 30.57 -1.08 -38.56
C ASN A 2 29.56 -1.47 -37.47
N ALA A 3 29.04 -2.68 -37.64
CA ALA A 3 27.96 -3.27 -36.87
C ALA A 3 28.39 -3.61 -35.42
N VAL A 4 27.53 -3.28 -34.46
CA VAL A 4 27.66 -3.71 -33.07
C VAL A 4 27.01 -5.10 -32.96
N ARG A 5 27.82 -6.13 -32.69
CA ARG A 5 27.33 -7.49 -32.38
C ARG A 5 27.11 -7.60 -30.87
N GLY A 6 25.94 -8.10 -30.47
CA GLY A 6 25.59 -8.41 -29.09
C GLY A 6 26.44 -9.56 -28.54
N GLY A 7 26.97 -9.38 -27.33
CA GLY A 7 27.67 -10.41 -26.56
C GLY A 7 26.74 -11.00 -25.51
N THR A 8 26.47 -12.30 -25.60
CA THR A 8 25.82 -13.09 -24.54
C THR A 8 26.91 -13.57 -23.58
N VAL A 9 26.81 -13.23 -22.30
CA VAL A 9 27.72 -13.73 -21.26
C VAL A 9 27.16 -15.05 -20.73
N THR A 10 27.84 -16.15 -21.03
CA THR A 10 27.52 -17.48 -20.49
C THR A 10 28.49 -17.80 -19.35
N TRP A 11 27.98 -17.95 -18.13
CA TRP A 11 28.76 -18.39 -16.97
C TRP A 11 28.89 -19.93 -16.99
N ARG A 12 30.09 -20.47 -16.73
CA ARG A 12 30.34 -21.90 -16.49
C ARG A 12 31.12 -22.07 -15.18
N PRO A 13 30.68 -22.89 -14.21
CA PRO A 13 31.45 -23.17 -13.00
C PRO A 13 32.63 -24.10 -13.31
N GLN A 14 33.79 -23.82 -12.71
CA GLN A 14 34.96 -24.72 -12.74
C GLN A 14 34.82 -25.82 -11.67
N PRO A 15 35.34 -27.05 -11.91
CA PRO A 15 35.36 -28.11 -10.92
C PRO A 15 36.46 -27.92 -9.88
N TRP A 16 36.16 -28.38 -8.66
CA TRP A 16 36.96 -28.23 -7.45
C TRP A 16 38.20 -29.14 -7.47
N GLN A 17 39.34 -28.63 -6.98
CA GLN A 17 40.59 -29.41 -6.81
C GLN A 17 40.65 -29.97 -5.38
N ASP A 18 40.93 -31.27 -5.28
CA ASP A 18 41.11 -31.98 -4.01
C ASP A 18 42.45 -31.60 -3.35
N GLY A 19 42.38 -31.17 -2.09
CA GLY A 19 43.53 -30.96 -1.21
C GLY A 19 43.24 -31.58 0.15
N ASP A 20 43.93 -32.68 0.45
CA ASP A 20 43.79 -33.53 1.63
C ASP A 20 44.49 -32.94 2.87
N GLY A 21 43.93 -33.23 4.06
CA GLY A 21 44.66 -33.27 5.33
C GLY A 21 44.38 -32.17 6.37
N GLY A 22 43.58 -32.49 7.39
CA GLY A 22 43.61 -31.78 8.67
C GLY A 22 42.39 -32.01 9.54
N GLY A 23 42.50 -32.88 10.55
CA GLY A 23 41.44 -33.18 11.51
C GLY A 23 40.95 -31.95 12.28
N GLY A 24 39.63 -31.81 12.34
CA GLY A 24 38.88 -30.88 13.17
C GLY A 24 37.60 -31.58 13.64
N GLU A 25 37.20 -31.23 14.86
CA GLU A 25 36.09 -31.76 15.66
C GLU A 25 34.77 -31.94 14.87
N PRO A 26 33.86 -32.85 15.31
CA PRO A 26 32.53 -32.92 14.73
C PRO A 26 31.85 -31.57 14.94
N LEU A 27 31.70 -30.81 13.85
CA LEU A 27 30.84 -29.65 13.80
C LEU A 27 29.47 -30.14 14.25
N SER A 28 29.03 -29.64 15.41
CA SER A 28 27.66 -29.74 15.88
C SER A 28 26.75 -29.49 14.68
N ASP A 29 25.83 -30.41 14.42
CA ASP A 29 24.73 -30.19 13.48
C ASP A 29 24.14 -28.83 13.81
N SER A 30 24.56 -27.82 13.05
CA SER A 30 23.93 -26.53 13.01
C SER A 30 22.54 -26.86 12.52
N ASP A 31 21.57 -26.77 13.43
CA ASP A 31 20.15 -26.72 13.11
C ASP A 31 20.05 -25.88 11.83
N SER A 32 19.88 -26.59 10.73
CA SER A 32 19.43 -25.98 9.50
C SER A 32 18.03 -25.60 9.91
N GLU A 33 17.86 -24.35 10.34
CA GLU A 33 16.55 -23.73 10.34
C GLU A 33 16.11 -23.86 8.88
N GLU A 34 15.39 -24.95 8.61
CA GLU A 34 14.54 -25.05 7.43
C GLU A 34 13.65 -23.82 7.57
N GLU A 35 14.00 -22.76 6.85
CA GLU A 35 13.08 -21.65 6.68
C GLU A 35 11.82 -22.32 6.13
N ASP A 36 10.79 -22.34 6.97
CA ASP A 36 9.49 -22.90 6.67
C ASP A 36 8.93 -22.06 5.52
N PHE A 37 9.31 -22.41 4.30
CA PHE A 37 8.80 -21.77 3.10
C PHE A 37 7.33 -22.16 3.05
N PRO A 38 6.41 -21.22 3.33
CA PRO A 38 5.00 -21.56 3.37
C PRO A 38 4.62 -22.18 2.02
N ASP A 39 3.90 -23.31 2.07
CA ASP A 39 3.39 -24.01 0.89
C ASP A 39 2.46 -23.06 0.10
N ASP A 40 3.07 -22.34 -0.85
CA ASP A 40 2.51 -21.28 -1.70
C ASP A 40 1.42 -21.79 -2.67
N SER A 41 1.01 -23.05 -2.55
CA SER A 41 0.03 -23.67 -3.45
C SER A 41 -1.43 -23.33 -3.11
N THR A 42 -1.70 -22.71 -1.96
CA THR A 42 -3.07 -22.44 -1.48
C THR A 42 -3.42 -20.96 -1.28
N THR A 43 -2.45 -20.06 -1.34
CA THR A 43 -2.65 -18.61 -1.24
C THR A 43 -3.44 -18.10 -2.45
N PRO A 44 -4.62 -17.48 -2.25
CA PRO A 44 -5.34 -16.86 -3.34
C PRO A 44 -4.45 -15.83 -4.04
N LEU A 45 -4.48 -15.80 -5.38
CA LEU A 45 -3.69 -14.85 -6.18
C LEU A 45 -3.88 -13.39 -5.72
N GLY A 46 -5.07 -13.04 -5.23
CA GLY A 46 -5.36 -11.71 -4.68
C GLY A 46 -4.50 -11.34 -3.47
N ASP A 47 -4.27 -12.28 -2.56
CA ASP A 47 -3.48 -12.06 -1.33
C ASP A 47 -2.00 -11.95 -1.68
N TYR A 48 -1.51 -12.77 -2.60
CA TYR A 48 -0.14 -12.69 -3.11
C TYR A 48 0.15 -11.33 -3.76
N ILE A 49 -0.77 -10.83 -4.60
CA ILE A 49 -0.64 -9.52 -5.25
C ILE A 49 -0.69 -8.40 -4.20
N THR A 50 -1.64 -8.45 -3.27
CA THR A 50 -1.79 -7.44 -2.21
C THR A 50 -0.52 -7.36 -1.37
N HIS A 51 0.01 -8.50 -0.94
CA HIS A 51 1.26 -8.57 -0.19
C HIS A 51 2.45 -8.03 -0.99
N GLY A 52 2.60 -8.44 -2.25
CA GLY A 52 3.68 -7.97 -3.13
C GLY A 52 3.63 -6.47 -3.37
N ILE A 53 2.46 -5.88 -3.62
CA ILE A 53 2.31 -4.44 -3.82
C ILE A 53 2.59 -3.66 -2.53
N LYS A 54 2.22 -4.21 -1.36
CA LYS A 54 2.57 -3.63 -0.07
C LYS A 54 4.09 -3.63 0.16
N GLN A 55 4.79 -4.72 -0.16
CA GLN A 55 6.25 -4.77 -0.08
C GLN A 55 6.92 -3.72 -0.99
N LEU A 56 6.40 -3.52 -2.20
CA LEU A 56 6.88 -2.47 -3.11
C LEU A 56 6.72 -1.07 -2.51
N LEU A 57 5.59 -0.80 -1.83
CA LEU A 57 5.38 0.46 -1.13
C LEU A 57 6.40 0.67 0.00
N ASP A 58 6.61 -0.36 0.81
CA ASP A 58 7.53 -0.30 1.97
C ASP A 58 8.99 -0.08 1.52
N ALA A 59 9.37 -0.70 0.41
CA ALA A 59 10.66 -0.49 -0.23
C ALA A 59 10.74 0.80 -1.07
N GLN A 60 9.63 1.55 -1.19
CA GLN A 60 9.47 2.72 -2.07
C GLN A 60 9.86 2.46 -3.54
N GLN A 61 9.63 1.23 -4.01
CA GLN A 61 9.94 0.80 -5.37
C GLN A 61 8.75 1.03 -6.28
N LEU A 62 8.99 1.47 -7.52
CA LEU A 62 7.97 1.68 -8.54
C LEU A 62 6.89 2.73 -8.19
N CYS A 63 7.06 3.48 -7.10
CA CYS A 63 6.22 4.63 -6.77
C CYS A 63 6.39 5.73 -7.83
N ASP A 64 5.29 6.14 -8.45
CA ASP A 64 5.22 7.07 -9.58
C ASP A 64 4.41 8.35 -9.26
N VAL A 65 3.97 8.49 -8.01
CA VAL A 65 3.35 9.72 -7.49
C VAL A 65 3.73 9.96 -6.03
N THR A 66 3.73 11.23 -5.63
CA THR A 66 3.89 11.68 -4.25
C THR A 66 2.69 12.52 -3.84
N LEU A 67 1.97 12.10 -2.80
CA LEU A 67 0.91 12.88 -2.17
C LEU A 67 1.53 13.80 -1.11
N LEU A 68 1.24 15.09 -1.19
CA LEU A 68 1.67 16.12 -0.26
C LEU A 68 0.47 16.50 0.62
N VAL A 69 0.58 16.22 1.92
CA VAL A 69 -0.46 16.47 2.91
C VAL A 69 0.15 17.22 4.08
N GLU A 70 -0.24 18.47 4.30
CA GLU A 70 0.29 19.36 5.35
C GLU A 70 1.84 19.37 5.43
N GLY A 71 2.51 19.24 4.28
CA GLY A 71 3.97 19.20 4.17
C GLY A 71 4.60 17.81 4.35
N LYS A 72 3.86 16.79 4.80
CA LYS A 72 4.32 15.38 4.78
C LYS A 72 4.18 14.81 3.36
N LYS A 73 5.19 14.07 2.92
CA LYS A 73 5.24 13.42 1.61
C LYS A 73 4.91 11.93 1.74
N PHE A 74 4.05 11.42 0.86
CA PHE A 74 3.71 10.00 0.76
C PHE A 74 3.94 9.52 -0.66
N MET A 75 4.95 8.69 -0.88
CA MET A 75 5.21 8.06 -2.17
C MET A 75 4.24 6.90 -2.37
N CYS A 76 3.60 6.80 -3.53
CA CYS A 76 2.55 5.83 -3.83
C CYS A 76 2.56 5.41 -5.30
N HIS A 77 1.77 4.39 -5.60
CA HIS A 77 1.50 3.90 -6.95
C HIS A 77 0.18 4.47 -7.49
N ARG A 78 0.24 5.20 -8.59
CA ARG A 78 -0.94 5.78 -9.27
C ARG A 78 -1.96 4.73 -9.67
N VAL A 79 -1.47 3.58 -10.15
CA VAL A 79 -2.33 2.48 -10.62
C VAL A 79 -3.22 1.96 -9.50
N LEU A 80 -2.68 1.77 -8.29
CA LEU A 80 -3.43 1.24 -7.17
C LEU A 80 -4.42 2.27 -6.63
N LEU A 81 -3.97 3.52 -6.47
CA LEU A 81 -4.85 4.63 -6.09
C LEU A 81 -6.02 4.77 -7.08
N ALA A 82 -5.77 4.73 -8.39
CA ALA A 82 -6.83 4.80 -9.42
C ALA A 82 -7.74 3.57 -9.45
N ALA A 83 -7.22 2.39 -9.09
CA ALA A 83 -8.01 1.17 -9.05
C ALA A 83 -9.09 1.26 -7.97
N VAL A 84 -8.71 1.76 -6.79
CA VAL A 84 -9.57 1.79 -5.59
C VAL A 84 -10.39 3.08 -5.47
N SER A 85 -9.92 4.19 -6.03
CA SER A 85 -10.57 5.51 -5.93
C SER A 85 -10.92 6.10 -7.31
N PRO A 86 -12.22 6.32 -7.59
CA PRO A 86 -12.66 7.06 -8.77
C PRO A 86 -12.12 8.50 -8.83
N TYR A 87 -11.91 9.16 -7.68
CA TYR A 87 -11.29 10.48 -7.60
C TYR A 87 -9.87 10.46 -8.17
N PHE A 88 -9.02 9.56 -7.67
CA PHE A 88 -7.66 9.39 -8.17
C PHE A 88 -7.66 8.92 -9.62
N ARG A 89 -8.58 8.03 -10.01
CA ARG A 89 -8.74 7.60 -11.40
C ARG A 89 -8.98 8.79 -12.32
N ALA A 90 -9.99 9.61 -12.03
CA ALA A 90 -10.34 10.77 -12.84
C ALA A 90 -9.16 11.75 -12.94
N MET A 91 -8.46 12.01 -11.83
CA MET A 91 -7.29 12.88 -11.80
C MET A 91 -6.13 12.32 -12.64
N PHE A 92 -5.84 11.03 -12.54
CA PHE A 92 -4.70 10.40 -13.22
C PHE A 92 -4.95 10.09 -14.70
N THR A 93 -6.20 9.89 -15.11
CA THR A 93 -6.56 9.60 -16.51
C THR A 93 -7.09 10.82 -17.26
N SER A 94 -7.15 11.99 -16.62
CA SER A 94 -7.58 13.23 -17.24
C SER A 94 -6.61 13.66 -18.35
N PRO A 95 -7.08 14.26 -19.47
CA PRO A 95 -6.21 14.81 -20.51
C PRO A 95 -5.44 16.06 -20.07
N LEU A 96 -5.82 16.64 -18.93
CA LEU A 96 -5.26 17.87 -18.40
C LEU A 96 -3.80 17.69 -17.94
N VAL A 97 -3.05 18.80 -17.85
CA VAL A 97 -1.62 18.77 -17.51
C VAL A 97 -1.39 18.28 -16.07
N GLU A 98 -2.36 18.56 -15.19
CA GLU A 98 -2.42 18.15 -13.80
C GLU A 98 -2.30 16.63 -13.63
N SER A 99 -2.82 15.86 -14.61
CA SER A 99 -2.67 14.40 -14.62
C SER A 99 -1.20 13.95 -14.74
N ARG A 100 -0.29 14.80 -15.24
CA ARG A 100 1.13 14.45 -15.44
C ARG A 100 1.99 14.87 -14.26
N LEU A 101 1.41 15.53 -13.26
CA LEU A 101 2.15 15.91 -12.06
C LEU A 101 2.56 14.67 -11.28
N THR A 102 3.81 14.67 -10.82
CA THR A 102 4.36 13.63 -9.94
C THR A 102 4.15 13.97 -8.47
N GLU A 103 3.85 15.22 -8.13
CA GLU A 103 3.47 15.66 -6.79
C GLU A 103 2.05 16.22 -6.79
N ILE A 104 1.19 15.68 -5.92
CA ILE A 104 -0.21 16.07 -5.78
C ILE A 104 -0.44 16.58 -4.38
N ARG A 105 -0.90 17.83 -4.27
CA ARG A 105 -1.26 18.43 -2.99
C ARG A 105 -2.71 18.08 -2.66
N LEU A 106 -2.91 17.53 -1.48
CA LEU A 106 -4.23 17.26 -0.94
C LEU A 106 -4.45 18.17 0.26
N GLU A 107 -5.42 19.05 0.09
CA GLU A 107 -5.89 19.96 1.13
C GLU A 107 -7.07 19.29 1.85
N GLU A 108 -7.26 19.61 3.14
CA GLU A 108 -8.39 19.13 3.97
C GLU A 108 -8.35 17.64 4.37
N VAL A 109 -7.18 17.00 4.32
CA VAL A 109 -6.95 15.70 4.99
C VAL A 109 -5.71 15.86 5.85
N THR A 110 -5.72 15.32 7.08
CA THR A 110 -4.54 15.33 7.94
C THR A 110 -3.58 14.20 7.57
N PRO A 111 -2.28 14.32 7.88
CA PRO A 111 -1.32 13.28 7.54
C PRO A 111 -1.61 11.92 8.18
N SER A 112 -2.17 11.87 9.39
CA SER A 112 -2.53 10.62 10.08
C SER A 112 -3.70 9.91 9.40
N ILE A 113 -4.70 10.66 8.95
CA ILE A 113 -5.85 10.12 8.22
C ILE A 113 -5.40 9.63 6.84
N MET A 114 -4.55 10.39 6.15
CA MET A 114 -3.99 9.96 4.86
C MET A 114 -3.19 8.65 4.99
N GLU A 115 -2.40 8.51 6.06
CA GLU A 115 -1.64 7.28 6.33
C GLU A 115 -2.57 6.07 6.49
N THR A 116 -3.71 6.26 7.17
CA THR A 116 -4.74 5.22 7.32
C THR A 116 -5.42 4.89 5.99
N VAL A 117 -5.73 5.90 5.17
CA VAL A 117 -6.29 5.70 3.82
C VAL A 117 -5.31 4.92 2.93
N ILE A 118 -4.04 5.30 2.94
CA ILE A 118 -3.00 4.60 2.16
C ILE A 118 -2.86 3.16 2.67
N GLN A 119 -2.78 2.94 3.98
CA GLN A 119 -2.74 1.58 4.53
C GLN A 119 -3.92 0.74 4.03
N PHE A 120 -5.14 1.27 4.10
CA PHE A 120 -6.34 0.60 3.61
C PHE A 120 -6.28 0.27 2.11
N VAL A 121 -5.79 1.19 1.28
CA VAL A 121 -5.66 0.95 -0.17
C VAL A 121 -4.71 -0.21 -0.49
N TYR A 122 -3.69 -0.43 0.34
CA TYR A 122 -2.67 -1.46 0.11
C TYR A 122 -2.92 -2.77 0.85
N THR A 123 -3.71 -2.79 1.92
CA THR A 123 -3.94 -4.01 2.71
C THR A 123 -5.41 -4.41 2.81
N GLY A 124 -6.34 -3.51 2.46
CA GLY A 124 -7.78 -3.70 2.71
C GLY A 124 -8.19 -3.54 4.18
N GLU A 125 -7.25 -3.15 5.05
CA GLU A 125 -7.46 -3.02 6.50
C GLU A 125 -7.23 -1.59 6.96
N ALA A 126 -8.07 -1.11 7.87
CA ALA A 126 -7.94 0.21 8.48
C ALA A 126 -8.10 0.10 10.00
N GLY A 127 -7.19 0.73 10.74
CA GLY A 127 -7.37 0.95 12.18
C GLY A 127 -8.43 2.03 12.40
N LEU A 128 -9.54 1.67 13.04
CA LEU A 128 -10.62 2.59 13.37
C LEU A 128 -10.62 2.90 14.87
N PHE A 129 -10.64 4.20 15.18
CA PHE A 129 -10.74 4.72 16.53
C PHE A 129 -11.85 5.77 16.58
N LEU A 130 -12.56 5.87 17.71
CA LEU A 130 -13.71 6.77 17.83
C LEU A 130 -13.36 8.25 17.61
N ASP A 131 -12.16 8.65 17.97
CA ASP A 131 -11.63 10.00 17.80
C ASP A 131 -11.25 10.34 16.36
N THR A 132 -10.92 9.34 15.53
CA THR A 132 -10.46 9.53 14.15
C THR A 132 -11.46 9.04 13.09
N ALA A 133 -12.49 8.28 13.49
CA ALA A 133 -13.43 7.65 12.57
C ALA A 133 -14.27 8.65 11.77
N GLU A 134 -14.63 9.80 12.34
CA GLU A 134 -15.35 10.87 11.64
C GLU A 134 -14.46 11.47 10.54
N ASP A 135 -13.25 11.89 10.89
CA ASP A 135 -12.29 12.47 9.92
C ASP A 135 -11.95 11.46 8.81
N LEU A 136 -11.81 10.18 9.15
CA LEU A 136 -11.55 9.12 8.18
C LEU A 136 -12.75 8.88 7.26
N PHE A 137 -13.98 8.95 7.78
CA PHE A 137 -15.19 8.90 6.96
C PHE A 137 -15.24 10.06 5.96
N VAL A 138 -14.99 11.28 6.42
CA VAL A 138 -14.95 12.49 5.58
C VAL A 138 -13.90 12.34 4.48
N ALA A 139 -12.69 11.91 4.83
CA ALA A 139 -11.61 11.69 3.88
C ALA A 139 -11.93 10.57 2.87
N ALA A 140 -12.51 9.45 3.32
CA ALA A 140 -12.92 8.35 2.46
C ALA A 140 -14.00 8.76 1.46
N ASN A 141 -14.99 9.54 1.89
CA ASN A 141 -16.01 10.10 1.01
C ASN A 141 -15.40 11.04 -0.04
N ARG A 142 -14.54 11.97 0.39
CA ARG A 142 -13.87 12.95 -0.50
C ARG A 142 -13.00 12.24 -1.55
N LEU A 143 -12.20 11.27 -1.12
CA LEU A 143 -11.32 10.49 -1.98
C LEU A 143 -12.07 9.37 -2.70
N GLN A 144 -13.39 9.23 -2.51
CA GLN A 144 -14.24 8.23 -3.13
C GLN A 144 -13.76 6.78 -2.92
N VAL A 145 -13.23 6.48 -1.73
CA VAL A 145 -12.84 5.12 -1.32
C VAL A 145 -14.04 4.44 -0.66
N MET A 146 -15.00 4.00 -1.49
CA MET A 146 -16.30 3.48 -1.02
C MET A 146 -16.20 2.38 0.04
N PRO A 147 -15.33 1.36 -0.09
CA PRO A 147 -15.24 0.30 0.93
C PRO A 147 -14.79 0.82 2.30
N LEU A 148 -13.92 1.84 2.32
CA LEU A 148 -13.48 2.49 3.56
C LEU A 148 -14.58 3.37 4.15
N GLN A 149 -15.30 4.10 3.29
CA GLN A 149 -16.45 4.89 3.71
C GLN A 149 -17.52 4.02 4.38
N ASP A 150 -17.86 2.87 3.78
CA ASP A 150 -18.82 1.92 4.33
C ASP A 150 -18.35 1.31 5.65
N LEU A 151 -17.04 1.07 5.78
CA LEU A 151 -16.43 0.56 7.01
C LEU A 151 -16.55 1.60 8.14
N CYS A 152 -16.17 2.85 7.88
CA CYS A 152 -16.31 3.94 8.85
C CYS A 152 -17.77 4.19 9.22
N SER A 153 -18.70 4.17 8.25
CA SER A 153 -20.13 4.36 8.48
C SER A 153 -20.69 3.32 9.45
N ARG A 154 -20.37 2.04 9.24
CA ARG A 154 -20.78 0.94 10.13
C ARG A 154 -20.20 1.11 11.53
N PHE A 155 -18.90 1.38 11.63
CA PHE A 155 -18.23 1.58 12.91
C PHE A 155 -18.85 2.73 13.71
N LEU A 156 -19.08 3.88 13.06
CA LEU A 156 -19.68 5.03 13.70
C LEU A 156 -21.13 4.77 14.14
N PHE A 157 -21.90 4.03 13.33
CA PHE A 157 -23.27 3.64 13.68
C PHE A 157 -23.31 2.71 14.90
N GLU A 158 -22.43 1.71 14.96
CA GLU A 158 -22.34 0.76 16.08
C GLU A 158 -21.96 1.42 17.40
N HIS A 159 -21.23 2.54 17.34
CA HIS A 159 -20.77 3.28 18.51
C HIS A 159 -21.58 4.55 18.77
N LEU A 160 -22.78 4.67 18.20
CA LEU A 160 -23.70 5.77 18.50
C LEU A 160 -24.06 5.81 19.99
N SER A 161 -23.82 6.96 20.61
CA SER A 161 -24.08 7.24 22.01
C SER A 161 -24.77 8.60 22.15
N VAL A 162 -25.36 8.87 23.31
CA VAL A 162 -25.98 10.17 23.60
C VAL A 162 -24.97 11.33 23.52
N GLU A 163 -23.68 11.04 23.75
CA GLU A 163 -22.62 12.04 23.72
C GLU A 163 -22.16 12.38 22.30
N ASN A 164 -22.21 11.43 21.36
CA ASN A 164 -21.76 11.63 19.97
C ASN A 164 -22.92 11.78 18.95
N CYS A 165 -24.17 11.56 19.35
CA CYS A 165 -25.30 11.52 18.42
C CYS A 165 -25.54 12.84 17.66
N LEU A 166 -25.25 13.99 18.27
CA LEU A 166 -25.36 15.30 17.62
C LEU A 166 -24.29 15.49 16.53
N GLY A 167 -23.05 15.06 16.80
CA GLY A 167 -21.96 15.07 15.82
C GLY A 167 -22.30 14.18 14.64
N MET A 168 -22.72 12.95 14.92
CA MET A 168 -23.15 11.98 13.91
C MET A 168 -24.34 12.46 13.07
N TYR A 169 -25.33 13.13 13.68
CA TYR A 169 -26.44 13.74 12.94
C TYR A 169 -25.97 14.87 12.04
N SER A 170 -25.07 15.73 12.53
CA SER A 170 -24.49 16.83 11.74
C SER A 170 -23.71 16.30 10.54
N LEU A 171 -22.86 15.28 10.77
CA LEU A 171 -22.09 14.59 9.74
C LEU A 171 -23.00 13.94 8.69
N ALA A 172 -24.02 13.19 9.13
CA ALA A 172 -24.97 12.58 8.20
C ALA A 172 -25.68 13.62 7.34
N ARG A 173 -26.08 14.76 7.93
CA ARG A 173 -26.73 15.85 7.20
C ARG A 173 -25.79 16.52 6.19
N SER A 174 -24.53 16.76 6.53
CA SER A 174 -23.58 17.40 5.61
C SER A 174 -23.22 16.54 4.40
N HIS A 175 -23.34 15.21 4.55
CA HIS A 175 -23.00 14.25 3.48
C HIS A 175 -24.21 13.69 2.72
N HIS A 176 -25.45 13.88 3.18
CA HIS A 176 -26.66 13.49 2.42
C HIS A 176 -27.08 14.50 1.34
N ASP A 177 -26.63 15.76 1.45
CA ASP A 177 -26.97 16.85 0.54
C ASP A 177 -25.94 17.04 -0.63
N GLN A 178 -25.04 16.08 -0.88
CA GLN A 178 -24.03 16.10 -1.96
C GLN A 178 -24.35 15.10 -3.07
#